data_AF-L1MJV5-F1
#
_entry.id   AF-L1MJV5-F1
#
_cell.length_a   1.000
_cell.length_b   1.000
_cell.length_c   1.000
_cell.angle_alpha   90.00
_cell.angle_beta   90.00
_cell.angle_gamma   90.00
#
_symmetry.space_group_name_H-M   'P 1'
#
loop_
_entity.id
_entity.type
_entity.pdbx_description
1 polymer ?
#
loop_
_entity_poly.entity_id
_entity_poly.type
_entity_poly.pdbx_seq_one_letter_code
_entity_poly.pdbx_strand_id
1 'polypeptide(L)'
;MSEGVYAYDSSTAENVSGDINQVISSIEATLDEMEGDMRKLSGGSWEGGEQEQYAAIHGRWSKSAHQAREVLGQVRASLDENTQSVGETRQRVTQTLAGE
;
A
#
# COMPACT_ATOMS: atom_id res chain seq x y z
N MET A 1 -35.45 -7.16 8.43
CA MET A 1 -34.52 -6.46 7.53
C MET A 1 -33.14 -6.57 8.18
N SER A 2 -32.19 -7.32 7.61
CA SER A 2 -30.87 -7.52 8.24
C SER A 2 -29.99 -6.28 8.03
N GLU A 3 -30.24 -5.21 8.80
CA GLU A 3 -29.45 -3.96 8.81
C GLU A 3 -27.99 -4.17 9.26
N GLY A 4 -27.62 -5.35 9.76
CA GLY A 4 -26.28 -5.63 10.30
C GLY A 4 -25.26 -6.21 9.32
N VAL A 5 -25.62 -6.59 8.09
CA VAL A 5 -24.75 -7.43 7.22
C VAL A 5 -23.71 -6.61 6.42
N TYR A 6 -23.82 -5.28 6.39
CA TYR A 6 -22.86 -4.38 5.73
C TYR A 6 -22.57 -3.12 6.55
N ALA A 7 -22.59 -3.20 7.89
CA ALA A 7 -22.12 -2.10 8.71
C ALA A 7 -20.62 -1.93 8.48
N TYR A 8 -20.22 -0.80 7.89
CA TYR A 8 -18.81 -0.45 7.72
C TYR A 8 -18.08 -0.59 9.06
N ASP A 9 -17.00 -1.37 9.06
CA ASP A 9 -16.16 -1.60 10.23
C ASP A 9 -14.89 -0.76 10.13
N SER A 10 -14.87 0.33 10.88
CA SER A 10 -13.73 1.25 10.96
C SER A 10 -12.47 0.58 11.50
N SER A 11 -12.61 -0.41 12.40
CA SER A 11 -11.45 -1.12 12.95
C SER A 11 -10.80 -2.01 11.89
N THR A 12 -11.61 -2.66 11.05
CA THR A 12 -11.11 -3.41 9.90
C THR A 12 -10.44 -2.48 8.89
N ALA A 13 -11.01 -1.30 8.61
CA ALA A 13 -10.40 -0.32 7.71
C ALA A 13 -9.03 0.19 8.23
N GLU A 14 -8.92 0.49 9.52
CA GLU A 14 -7.66 0.90 10.17
C GLU A 14 -6.60 -0.21 10.07
N ASN A 15 -6.97 -1.46 10.31
CA ASN A 15 -6.07 -2.62 10.16
C ASN A 15 -5.56 -2.75 8.72
N VAL A 16 -6.45 -2.64 7.72
CA VAL A 16 -6.07 -2.71 6.31
C VAL A 16 -5.12 -1.56 5.94
N SER A 17 -5.35 -0.34 6.44
CA SER A 17 -4.42 0.78 6.25
C SER A 17 -3.03 0.48 6.83
N GLY A 18 -2.97 -0.20 7.98
CA GLY A 18 -1.72 -0.71 8.57
C GLY A 18 -1.03 -1.75 7.68
N ASP A 19 -1.77 -2.76 7.23
CA ASP A 19 -1.28 -3.83 6.36
C ASP A 19 -0.73 -3.27 5.04
N ILE A 20 -1.41 -2.29 4.44
CA ILE A 20 -0.96 -1.59 3.23
C ILE A 20 0.41 -0.96 3.45
N ASN A 21 0.61 -0.25 4.57
CA ASN A 21 1.90 0.36 4.87
C ASN A 21 3.00 -0.70 5.03
N GLN A 22 2.69 -1.84 5.65
CA GLN A 22 3.66 -2.93 5.81
C GLN A 22 4.04 -3.57 4.48
N VAL A 23 3.09 -3.73 3.55
CA VAL A 23 3.36 -4.19 2.18
C VAL A 23 4.25 -3.20 1.44
N ILE A 24 3.97 -1.90 1.54
CA ILE A 24 4.79 -0.84 0.94
C ILE A 24 6.24 -0.92 1.44
N SER A 25 6.44 -1.00 2.76
CA SER A 25 7.79 -1.11 3.34
C SER A 25 8.51 -2.39 2.94
N SER A 26 7.79 -3.50 2.79
CA SER A 26 8.38 -4.78 2.35
C SER A 26 8.86 -4.72 0.88
N ILE A 27 8.12 -4.02 0.02
CA ILE A 27 8.52 -3.77 -1.36
C ILE A 27 9.81 -2.93 -1.41
N GLU A 28 9.89 -1.87 -0.60
CA GLU A 28 11.09 -1.02 -0.51
C GLU A 28 12.32 -1.80 -0.05
N ALA A 29 12.18 -2.56 1.04
CA ALA A 29 13.27 -3.39 1.57
C ALA A 29 13.80 -4.39 0.53
N THR A 30 12.89 -5.01 -0.25
CA THR A 30 13.27 -5.96 -1.31
C THR A 30 14.06 -5.27 -2.42
N LEU A 31 13.64 -4.06 -2.85
CA LEU A 31 14.37 -3.30 -3.87
C LEU A 31 15.76 -2.89 -3.37
N ASP A 32 15.87 -2.43 -2.12
CA ASP A 32 17.14 -2.03 -1.52
C ASP A 32 18.10 -3.22 -1.38
N GLU A 33 17.58 -4.40 -1.03
CA GLU A 33 18.35 -5.65 -0.99
C GLU A 33 18.88 -6.03 -2.37
N MET A 34 18.02 -5.97 -3.40
CA MET A 34 18.42 -6.21 -4.79
C MET A 34 19.51 -5.24 -5.25
N GLU A 35 19.41 -3.95 -4.92
CA GLU A 35 20.44 -2.96 -5.25
C GLU A 35 21.76 -3.25 -4.51
N GLY A 36 21.68 -3.62 -3.23
CA GLY A 36 22.84 -3.99 -2.42
C GLY A 36 23.58 -5.20 -2.98
N ASP A 37 22.85 -6.22 -3.40
CA ASP A 37 23.43 -7.43 -4.00
C ASP A 37 24.06 -7.14 -5.36
N MET A 38 23.46 -6.25 -6.16
CA MET A 38 24.07 -5.80 -7.42
C MET A 38 25.43 -5.13 -7.21
N ARG A 39 25.55 -4.26 -6.19
CA ARG A 39 26.82 -3.60 -5.87
C ARG A 39 27.92 -4.57 -5.45
N LYS A 40 27.55 -5.67 -4.76
CA LYS A 40 28.50 -6.73 -4.39
C LYS A 40 28.97 -7.51 -5.62
N LEU A 41 28.05 -7.83 -6.53
CA LEU A 41 28.33 -8.63 -7.73
C LEU A 41 29.15 -7.87 -8.77
N SER A 42 28.87 -6.58 -8.97
CA SER A 42 29.60 -5.74 -9.93
C SER A 42 31.07 -5.51 -9.56
N GLY A 43 31.43 -5.64 -8.28
CA GLY A 43 32.83 -5.56 -7.82
C GLY A 43 33.64 -6.85 -8.00
N GLY A 44 33.00 -7.97 -8.37
CA GLY A 44 33.59 -9.32 -8.27
C GLY A 44 33.87 -10.05 -9.60
N SER A 45 32.90 -10.11 -10.54
CA SER A 45 33.07 -11.00 -11.71
C SER A 45 32.07 -10.86 -12.88
N TRP A 46 31.28 -9.79 -12.98
CA TRP A 46 30.34 -9.63 -14.10
C TRP A 46 30.97 -8.91 -15.28
N GLU A 47 30.99 -9.57 -16.44
CA GLU A 47 31.27 -8.92 -17.72
C GLU A 47 30.05 -8.08 -18.15
N GLY A 48 30.25 -7.10 -19.03
CA GLY A 48 29.31 -5.98 -19.22
C GLY A 48 27.89 -6.34 -19.69
N GLY A 49 27.67 -7.51 -20.29
CA GLY A 49 26.36 -7.93 -20.80
C GLY A 49 25.39 -8.35 -19.70
N GLU A 50 25.89 -9.00 -18.65
CA GLU A 50 25.12 -9.43 -17.48
C GLU A 50 24.70 -8.22 -16.64
N GLN A 51 25.58 -7.24 -16.50
CA GLN A 51 25.31 -5.99 -15.82
C GLN A 51 24.18 -5.20 -16.50
N GLU A 52 24.18 -5.13 -17.83
CA GLU A 52 23.17 -4.40 -18.60
C GLU A 52 21.79 -5.08 -18.53
N GLN A 53 21.74 -6.41 -18.63
CA GLN A 53 20.50 -7.17 -18.48
C GLN A 53 19.90 -7.02 -17.08
N TYR A 54 20.74 -7.11 -16.04
CA TYR A 54 20.26 -6.92 -14.67
C TYR A 54 19.75 -5.50 -14.44
N ALA A 55 20.48 -4.48 -14.90
CA ALA A 55 20.04 -3.09 -14.79
C ALA A 55 18.65 -2.87 -15.45
N ALA A 56 18.40 -3.50 -16.59
CA ALA A 56 17.10 -3.46 -17.25
C ALA A 56 15.99 -4.15 -16.42
N ILE A 57 16.27 -5.33 -15.86
CA ILE A 57 15.34 -6.06 -14.99
C ILE A 57 15.04 -5.22 -13.73
N HIS A 58 16.08 -4.71 -13.07
CA HIS A 58 15.96 -3.85 -11.90
C HIS A 58 15.11 -2.60 -12.20
N GLY A 59 15.36 -1.93 -13.32
CA GLY A 59 14.56 -0.78 -13.74
C GLY A 59 13.08 -1.12 -13.91
N ARG A 60 12.77 -2.30 -14.46
CA ARG A 60 11.38 -2.78 -14.58
C ARG A 60 10.75 -3.04 -13.21
N TRP A 61 11.47 -3.71 -12.31
CA TRP A 61 11.01 -3.99 -10.95
C TRP A 61 10.77 -2.71 -10.15
N SER A 62 11.72 -1.78 -10.17
CA SER A 62 11.61 -0.48 -9.52
C SER A 62 10.38 0.29 -10.02
N LYS A 63 10.14 0.31 -11.33
CA LYS A 63 8.95 0.94 -11.91
C LYS A 63 7.66 0.26 -11.45
N SER A 64 7.58 -1.07 -11.47
CA SER A 64 6.39 -1.80 -11.03
C SER A 64 6.12 -1.62 -9.54
N ALA A 65 7.16 -1.60 -8.72
CA ALA A 65 7.06 -1.31 -7.30
C ALA A 65 6.56 0.11 -7.03
N HIS A 66 7.04 1.10 -7.78
CA HIS A 66 6.54 2.46 -7.69
C HIS A 66 5.04 2.53 -8.00
N GLN A 67 4.61 1.90 -9.10
CA GLN A 67 3.19 1.81 -9.47
C GLN A 67 2.36 1.10 -8.39
N ALA A 68 2.87 0.01 -7.80
CA ALA A 68 2.20 -0.69 -6.71
C ALA A 68 2.02 0.22 -5.49
N ARG A 69 3.05 1.01 -5.12
CA ARG A 69 2.95 1.99 -4.02
C ARG A 69 1.93 3.07 -4.31
N GLU A 70 1.86 3.57 -5.55
CA GLU A 70 0.85 4.56 -5.94
C GLU A 70 -0.56 4.00 -5.80
N VAL A 71 -0.82 2.80 -6.32
CA VAL A 71 -2.14 2.15 -6.21
C VAL A 71 -2.50 1.86 -4.76
N LEU A 72 -1.57 1.31 -3.98
CA LEU A 72 -1.78 1.05 -2.55
C LEU A 72 -2.03 2.34 -1.76
N GLY A 73 -1.33 3.41 -2.09
CA GLY A 73 -1.57 4.74 -1.52
C GLY A 73 -2.96 5.28 -1.85
N GLN A 74 -3.42 5.09 -3.09
CA GLN A 74 -4.79 5.46 -3.49
C GLN A 74 -5.84 4.63 -2.75
N VAL A 75 -5.64 3.31 -2.63
CA VAL A 75 -6.55 2.43 -1.87
C VAL A 75 -6.65 2.87 -0.41
N ARG A 76 -5.51 3.17 0.22
CA ARG A 76 -5.49 3.70 1.59
C ARG A 76 -6.23 5.02 1.69
N ALA A 77 -5.99 5.97 0.78
CA ALA A 77 -6.68 7.26 0.80
C ALA A 77 -8.21 7.09 0.66
N SER A 78 -8.66 6.20 -0.23
CA SER A 78 -10.09 5.88 -0.36
C SER A 78 -10.69 5.22 0.88
N LEU A 79 -9.92 4.38 1.59
CA LEU A 79 -10.34 3.81 2.88
C LEU A 79 -10.48 4.87 3.96
N ASP A 80 -9.52 5.80 4.05
CA ASP A 80 -9.54 6.90 5.01
C ASP A 80 -10.73 7.84 4.75
N GLU A 81 -10.98 8.20 3.47
CA GLU A 81 -12.15 8.99 3.05
C GLU A 81 -13.48 8.28 3.39
N ASN A 82 -13.56 6.98 3.15
CA ASN A 82 -14.75 6.19 3.48
C ASN A 82 -14.99 6.15 4.99
N THR A 83 -13.93 5.95 5.79
CA THR A 83 -13.99 5.96 7.26
C THR A 83 -14.58 7.27 7.77
N GLN A 84 -14.07 8.40 7.26
CA GLN A 84 -14.56 9.72 7.64
C GLN A 84 -16.04 9.90 7.29
N SER A 85 -16.42 9.57 6.05
CA SER A 85 -17.80 9.69 5.57
C SER A 85 -18.80 8.88 6.40
N VAL A 86 -18.43 7.65 6.78
CA VAL A 86 -19.25 6.81 7.66
C VAL A 86 -19.35 7.41 9.06
N GLY A 87 -18.25 7.92 9.62
CA GLY A 87 -18.24 8.59 10.92
C GLY A 87 -19.19 9.79 10.96
N GLU A 88 -19.11 10.67 9.97
CA GLU A 88 -19.99 11.84 9.82
C GLU A 88 -21.45 11.44 9.66
N THR A 89 -21.73 10.40 8.86
CA THR A 89 -23.08 9.88 8.66
C THR A 89 -23.66 9.33 9.97
N ARG A 90 -22.89 8.54 10.72
CA ARG A 90 -23.31 8.01 12.03
C ARG A 90 -23.58 9.12 13.04
N GLN A 91 -22.73 10.15 13.08
CA GLN A 91 -22.93 11.31 13.96
C GLN A 91 -24.23 12.04 13.62
N ARG A 92 -24.50 12.29 12.33
CA ARG A 92 -25.74 12.93 11.88
C ARG A 92 -26.97 12.13 12.26
N VAL A 93 -26.96 10.82 12.01
CA VAL A 93 -28.06 9.92 12.40
C VAL A 93 -28.29 9.96 13.91
N THR A 94 -27.22 9.89 14.70
CA THR A 94 -27.31 9.94 16.18
C THR A 94 -27.90 11.27 16.66
N GLN A 95 -27.51 12.40 16.07
CA GLN A 95 -28.05 13.72 16.39
C GLN A 95 -29.54 13.84 16.04
N THR A 96 -29.95 13.30 14.88
CA THR A 96 -31.36 13.28 14.48
C THR A 96 -32.20 12.45 15.46
N LEU A 97 -31.73 11.25 15.82
CA LEU A 97 -32.43 10.36 16.76
C LEU A 97 -32.48 10.91 18.19
N ALA A 98 -31.51 11.73 18.60
CA ALA A 98 -31.50 12.34 19.94
C ALA A 98 -32.34 13.63 20.04
N GLY A 99 -32.76 14.19 18.90
CA GLY A 99 -33.63 15.37 18.82
C GLY A 99 -35.12 15.04 18.65
N GLU A 100 -35.46 13.76 18.46
CA GLU A 100 -36.81 13.19 18.59
C GLU A 100 -37.05 12.67 20.02
#